data_AF-A0A7W5GBB4-F1
#
_entry.id   AF-A0A7W5GBB4-F1
#
_cell.length_a   1.000
_cell.length_b   1.000
_cell.length_c   1.000
_cell.angle_alpha   90.00
_cell.angle_beta   90.00
_cell.angle_gamma   90.00
#
_symmetry.space_group_name_H-M   'P 1'
#
loop_
_entity.id
_entity.type
_entity.pdbx_description
1 polymer ?
#
loop_
_entity_poly.entity_id
_entity_poly.type
_entity_poly.pdbx_seq_one_letter_code
_entity_poly.pdbx_strand_id
1 'polypeptide(L)'
;MMRKKQMNYTRKPMRRNVSLFLLILLTITMAGCVPAPNTMIPIADIAVTGGHLIVQNETGFVWFDAKITIDDQYTYIADLMPAGKSSVPLSEFVDDQGKAYNRGRLSIRDLKIDITDTLGGKRHFDW
;
A
#
# COMPACT_ATOMS: atom_id res chain seq x y z
N MET A 1 33.15 58.76 70.55
CA MET A 1 32.96 59.62 69.35
C MET A 1 33.33 58.73 68.17
N MET A 2 32.50 58.30 67.21
CA MET A 2 31.22 58.75 66.65
C MET A 2 30.58 57.52 65.94
N ARG A 3 29.28 57.26 66.11
CA ARG A 3 28.53 56.18 65.42
C ARG A 3 28.18 56.61 63.99
N LYS A 4 28.28 55.72 62.99
CA LYS A 4 27.43 55.75 61.77
C LYS A 4 27.02 54.35 61.31
N LYS A 5 25.77 54.28 60.84
CA LYS A 5 24.91 53.11 60.56
C LYS A 5 25.14 52.48 59.17
N GLN A 6 24.65 51.23 59.07
CA GLN A 6 24.38 50.35 57.93
C GLN A 6 24.21 50.96 56.52
N MET A 7 24.65 50.20 55.51
CA MET A 7 23.90 50.02 54.25
C MET A 7 24.21 48.65 53.63
N ASN A 8 23.15 47.89 53.30
CA ASN A 8 23.18 46.60 52.62
C ASN A 8 23.58 46.76 51.14
N TYR A 9 24.28 45.78 50.58
CA TYR A 9 24.11 45.43 49.17
C TYR A 9 24.30 43.93 48.93
N THR A 10 23.20 43.28 48.58
CA THR A 10 23.08 41.90 48.10
C THR A 10 23.42 41.82 46.62
N ARG A 11 24.21 40.82 46.19
CA ARG A 11 24.14 40.16 44.85
C ARG A 11 25.07 38.94 44.82
N LYS A 12 24.52 37.75 45.05
CA LYS A 12 24.06 36.71 44.08
C LYS A 12 25.20 35.87 43.46
N PRO A 13 25.05 34.53 43.43
CA PRO A 13 26.11 33.58 43.06
C PRO A 13 26.28 33.43 41.55
N MET A 14 27.53 33.31 41.11
CA MET A 14 27.92 32.98 39.74
C MET A 14 27.96 31.44 39.58
N ARG A 15 26.89 30.88 39.03
CA ARG A 15 26.85 29.52 38.49
C ARG A 15 26.02 29.56 37.21
N ARG A 16 26.64 29.29 36.06
CA ARG A 16 26.07 29.08 34.70
C ARG A 16 27.25 29.13 33.73
N ASN A 17 27.46 28.32 32.68
CA ASN A 17 26.62 27.43 31.90
C ASN A 17 27.59 26.48 31.14
N VAL A 18 27.65 25.18 31.44
CA VAL A 18 28.36 24.22 30.56
C VAL A 18 27.39 23.16 30.00
N SER A 19 26.13 23.15 30.43
CA SER A 19 25.21 22.05 30.15
C SER A 19 24.31 22.22 28.92
N LEU A 20 24.31 23.37 28.23
CA LEU A 20 23.30 23.63 27.19
C LEU A 20 23.77 23.35 25.75
N PHE A 21 25.09 23.38 25.48
CA PHE A 21 25.61 23.19 24.12
C PHE A 21 25.60 21.72 23.66
N LEU A 22 25.69 20.76 24.58
CA LEU A 22 25.71 19.34 24.23
C LEU A 22 24.33 18.78 23.81
N LEU A 23 23.24 19.45 24.21
CA LEU A 23 21.86 19.01 23.92
C LEU A 23 21.39 19.40 22.52
N ILE A 24 21.98 20.44 21.91
CA ILE A 24 21.56 20.95 20.60
C ILE A 24 22.17 20.12 19.45
N LEU A 25 23.32 19.47 19.67
CA LEU A 25 24.01 18.69 18.63
C LEU A 25 23.35 17.31 18.39
N LEU A 26 22.61 16.78 19.36
CA LEU A 26 22.04 15.43 19.31
C LEU A 26 20.73 15.35 18.50
N THR A 27 20.07 16.48 18.21
CA THR A 27 18.78 16.48 17.49
C THR A 27 18.93 16.49 15.97
N ILE A 28 20.14 16.74 15.44
CA ILE A 28 20.37 16.90 13.99
C ILE A 28 20.64 15.55 13.30
N THR A 29 21.01 14.49 14.05
CA THR A 29 21.35 13.18 13.47
C THR A 29 20.15 12.25 13.25
N MET A 30 18.92 12.71 13.51
CA MET A 30 17.68 11.94 13.30
C MET A 30 16.89 12.39 12.06
N ALA A 31 17.51 13.15 11.15
CA ALA A 31 16.99 13.33 9.79
C ALA A 31 17.43 12.13 8.93
N GLY A 32 17.04 10.91 9.34
CA GLY A 32 17.16 9.75 8.48
C GLY A 32 16.23 9.95 7.29
N CYS A 33 16.73 9.73 6.07
CA CYS A 33 15.88 9.61 4.89
C CYS A 33 14.84 8.53 5.17
N VAL A 34 13.61 8.93 5.52
CA VAL A 34 12.48 8.02 5.52
C VAL A 34 12.22 7.74 4.04
N PRO A 35 12.47 6.51 3.54
CA PRO A 35 12.11 6.20 2.16
C PRO A 35 10.61 6.49 2.02
N ALA A 36 10.25 7.26 0.98
CA ALA A 36 8.86 7.49 0.68
C ALA A 36 8.15 6.12 0.62
N PRO A 37 6.97 5.97 1.25
CA PRO A 37 6.25 4.72 1.17
C PRO A 37 6.04 4.43 -0.32
N ASN A 38 6.55 3.28 -0.77
CA ASN A 38 6.38 2.83 -2.15
C ASN A 38 4.95 2.29 -2.29
N THR A 39 3.97 3.17 -2.13
CA THR A 39 2.56 2.86 -2.37
C THR A 39 2.39 2.76 -3.87
N MET A 40 2.74 1.60 -4.43
CA MET A 40 2.22 1.21 -5.73
C MET A 40 0.71 1.22 -5.60
N ILE A 41 0.03 2.10 -6.33
CA ILE A 41 -1.43 2.09 -6.39
C ILE A 41 -1.82 0.71 -6.92
N PRO A 42 -2.58 -0.09 -6.15
CA PRO A 42 -2.98 -1.41 -6.60
C PRO A 42 -3.78 -1.25 -7.88
N ILE A 43 -3.38 -1.96 -8.93
CA ILE A 43 -3.98 -1.85 -10.26
C ILE A 43 -5.33 -2.59 -10.29
N ALA A 44 -5.44 -3.62 -9.46
CA ALA A 44 -6.66 -4.36 -9.21
C ALA A 44 -6.82 -4.58 -7.70
N ASP A 45 -8.04 -4.46 -7.19
CA ASP A 45 -8.42 -5.04 -5.90
C ASP A 45 -9.30 -6.28 -6.15
N ILE A 46 -9.04 -7.34 -5.40
CA ILE A 46 -9.59 -8.68 -5.65
C ILE A 46 -10.31 -9.18 -4.42
N ALA A 47 -11.56 -9.61 -4.61
CA ALA A 47 -12.35 -10.22 -3.54
C ALA A 47 -13.12 -11.43 -4.07
N VAL A 48 -13.38 -12.42 -3.20
CA VAL A 48 -14.10 -13.64 -3.56
C VAL A 48 -15.32 -13.80 -2.67
N THR A 49 -16.52 -13.63 -3.23
CA THR A 49 -17.78 -13.65 -2.47
C THR A 49 -18.89 -14.40 -3.21
N GLY A 50 -19.70 -15.19 -2.50
CA GLY A 50 -20.92 -15.78 -3.06
C GLY A 50 -20.74 -16.67 -4.30
N GLY A 51 -19.54 -17.20 -4.56
CA GLY A 51 -19.25 -17.95 -5.79
C GLY A 51 -18.83 -17.07 -6.97
N HIS A 52 -18.48 -15.81 -6.71
CA HIS A 52 -17.99 -14.84 -7.68
C HIS A 52 -16.59 -14.37 -7.33
N LEU A 53 -15.80 -14.09 -8.35
CA LEU A 53 -14.60 -13.27 -8.29
C LEU A 53 -15.00 -11.82 -8.58
N ILE A 54 -14.70 -10.92 -7.65
CA ILE A 54 -14.85 -9.49 -7.83
C ILE A 54 -13.49 -8.92 -8.19
N VAL A 55 -13.43 -8.28 -9.35
CA VAL A 55 -12.24 -7.56 -9.83
C VAL A 55 -12.58 -6.09 -9.88
N GLN A 56 -11.92 -5.30 -9.04
CA GLN A 56 -12.02 -3.86 -9.02
C GLN A 56 -10.81 -3.29 -9.77
N ASN A 57 -11.03 -2.86 -11.01
CA ASN A 57 -10.03 -2.21 -11.84
C ASN A 57 -9.85 -0.74 -11.41
N GLU A 58 -8.70 -0.44 -10.82
CA GLU A 58 -8.33 0.89 -10.29
C GLU A 58 -7.45 1.70 -11.27
N THR A 59 -7.22 1.22 -12.50
CA THR A 59 -6.39 1.97 -13.46
C THR A 59 -7.08 3.19 -14.06
N GLY A 60 -8.41 3.25 -13.96
CA GLY A 60 -9.23 4.26 -14.63
C GLY A 60 -9.40 4.03 -16.15
N PHE A 61 -8.88 2.92 -16.69
CA PHE A 61 -8.97 2.57 -18.10
C PHE A 61 -9.68 1.23 -18.30
N VAL A 62 -10.30 1.05 -19.46
CA VAL A 62 -10.87 -0.23 -19.87
C VAL A 62 -9.73 -1.22 -20.15
N TRP A 63 -9.91 -2.47 -19.73
CA TRP A 63 -9.02 -3.57 -20.05
C TRP A 63 -9.60 -4.40 -21.20
N PHE A 64 -8.75 -4.73 -22.16
CA PHE A 64 -9.06 -5.55 -23.32
C PHE A 64 -8.32 -6.88 -23.23
N ASP A 65 -8.92 -7.92 -23.81
CA ASP A 65 -8.38 -9.29 -23.82
C ASP A 65 -7.96 -9.75 -22.41
N ALA A 66 -8.79 -9.44 -21.42
CA ALA A 66 -8.50 -9.68 -20.02
C ALA A 66 -8.57 -11.18 -19.74
N LYS A 67 -7.41 -11.79 -19.48
CA LYS A 67 -7.27 -13.18 -19.11
C LYS A 67 -7.00 -13.26 -17.61
N ILE A 68 -7.92 -13.87 -16.88
CA ILE A 68 -7.80 -14.10 -15.44
C ILE A 68 -7.60 -15.60 -15.22
N THR A 69 -6.54 -15.98 -14.53
CA THR A 69 -6.20 -17.37 -14.24
C THR A 69 -6.15 -17.59 -12.72
N ILE A 70 -6.90 -18.58 -12.25
CA ILE A 70 -6.96 -19.04 -10.86
C ILE A 70 -6.06 -20.26 -10.70
N ASP A 71 -5.17 -20.21 -9.71
CA ASP A 71 -4.28 -21.31 -9.32
C ASP A 71 -3.53 -21.94 -10.51
N ASP A 72 -3.11 -21.12 -11.48
CA ASP A 72 -2.46 -21.53 -12.74
C ASP A 72 -3.23 -22.54 -13.62
N GLN A 73 -4.48 -22.84 -13.30
CA GLN A 73 -5.23 -23.92 -13.93
C GLN A 73 -6.52 -23.45 -14.59
N TYR A 74 -7.30 -22.62 -13.90
CA TYR A 74 -8.65 -22.27 -14.35
C TYR A 74 -8.66 -20.87 -14.94
N THR A 75 -9.00 -20.75 -16.21
CA THR A 75 -8.92 -19.47 -16.94
C THR A 75 -10.30 -18.96 -17.32
N TYR A 76 -10.48 -17.65 -17.18
CA TYR A 76 -11.57 -16.88 -17.75
C TYR A 76 -10.98 -15.83 -18.69
N ILE A 77 -11.64 -15.60 -19.83
CA ILE A 77 -11.25 -14.58 -20.80
C ILE A 77 -12.44 -13.66 -21.04
N ALA A 78 -12.21 -12.36 -20.91
CA ALA A 78 -13.16 -11.33 -21.29
C ALA A 78 -12.56 -10.43 -22.36
N ASP A 79 -13.26 -10.26 -23.48
CA ASP A 79 -12.85 -9.34 -24.54
C ASP A 79 -12.70 -7.90 -24.02
N LEU A 80 -13.55 -7.53 -23.05
CA LEU A 80 -13.59 -6.21 -22.45
C LEU A 80 -14.00 -6.27 -20.98
N MET A 81 -13.21 -5.65 -20.10
CA MET A 81 -13.57 -5.38 -18.72
C MET A 81 -13.59 -3.87 -18.46
N PRO A 82 -14.69 -3.32 -17.92
CA PRO A 82 -14.81 -1.88 -17.67
C PRO A 82 -13.82 -1.40 -16.59
N ALA A 83 -13.57 -0.09 -16.59
CA ALA A 83 -13.00 0.56 -15.42
C ALA A 83 -13.97 0.41 -14.23
N GLY A 84 -13.46 0.06 -13.04
CA GLY A 84 -14.28 -0.19 -11.86
C GLY A 84 -14.56 -1.68 -11.60
N LYS A 85 -15.74 -1.99 -11.05
CA LYS A 85 -16.09 -3.34 -10.57
C LYS A 85 -16.61 -4.22 -11.68
N SER A 86 -16.02 -5.41 -11.78
CA SER A 86 -16.54 -6.55 -12.50
C SER A 86 -16.80 -7.71 -11.53
N SER A 87 -17.88 -8.44 -11.75
CA SER A 87 -18.24 -9.64 -10.98
C SER A 87 -18.33 -10.81 -11.93
N VAL A 88 -17.42 -11.76 -11.80
CA VAL A 88 -17.32 -12.93 -12.67
C VAL A 88 -17.73 -14.16 -11.87
N PRO A 89 -18.75 -14.93 -12.31
CA PRO A 89 -19.08 -16.19 -11.67
C PRO A 89 -17.88 -17.14 -11.74
N LEU A 90 -17.54 -17.80 -10.63
CA LEU A 90 -16.42 -18.75 -10.61
C LEU A 90 -16.64 -19.93 -11.56
N SER A 91 -17.89 -20.24 -11.92
CA SER A 91 -18.22 -21.28 -12.91
C SER A 91 -17.77 -20.96 -14.33
N GLU A 92 -17.46 -19.70 -14.65
CA GLU A 92 -16.96 -19.29 -15.96
C GLU A 92 -15.46 -19.56 -16.13
N PHE A 93 -14.75 -19.87 -15.04
CA PHE A 93 -13.34 -20.23 -15.09
C PHE A 93 -13.24 -21.72 -15.39
N VAL A 94 -12.56 -22.08 -16.48
CA VAL A 94 -12.46 -23.47 -16.94
C VAL A 94 -11.00 -23.89 -17.05
N ASP A 95 -10.72 -25.17 -16.78
CA ASP A 95 -9.43 -25.77 -17.06
C ASP A 95 -9.27 -26.17 -18.54
N ASP A 96 -8.13 -26.76 -18.88
CA ASP A 96 -7.79 -27.23 -20.23
C ASP A 96 -8.73 -28.35 -20.74
N GLN A 97 -9.46 -29.00 -19.84
CA GLN A 97 -10.47 -30.01 -20.15
C GLN A 97 -11.89 -29.43 -20.24
N GLY A 98 -12.05 -28.12 -20.03
CA GLY A 98 -13.34 -27.43 -20.04
C GLY A 98 -14.13 -27.63 -18.74
N LYS A 99 -13.52 -28.14 -17.68
CA LYS A 99 -14.19 -28.31 -16.39
C LYS A 99 -14.18 -26.99 -15.65
N ALA A 100 -15.36 -26.55 -15.24
CA ALA A 100 -15.56 -25.33 -14.46
C ALA A 100 -14.90 -25.43 -13.07
N TYR A 101 -14.35 -24.31 -12.61
CA TYR A 101 -13.84 -24.15 -11.26
C TYR A 101 -14.98 -24.35 -10.26
N ASN A 102 -14.75 -25.23 -9.30
CA ASN A 102 -15.68 -25.45 -8.21
C ASN A 102 -14.98 -25.14 -6.88
N ARG A 103 -15.45 -24.07 -6.23
CA ARG A 103 -14.88 -23.59 -4.97
C ARG A 103 -14.88 -24.67 -3.88
N GLY A 104 -15.83 -25.61 -3.86
CA GLY A 104 -15.84 -26.75 -2.94
C GLY A 104 -15.25 -26.45 -1.54
N ARG A 105 -14.15 -27.13 -1.19
CA ARG A 105 -13.31 -26.80 -0.02
C ARG A 105 -12.03 -26.00 -0.39
N LEU A 106 -11.82 -25.73 -1.67
CA LEU A 106 -10.63 -25.08 -2.18
C LEU A 106 -10.75 -23.56 -2.04
N SER A 107 -9.77 -22.95 -1.36
CA SER A 107 -9.55 -21.50 -1.43
C SER A 107 -8.72 -21.20 -2.66
N ILE A 108 -9.05 -20.09 -3.34
CA ILE A 108 -8.18 -19.50 -4.37
C ILE A 108 -6.91 -19.07 -3.65
N ARG A 109 -5.75 -19.52 -4.13
CA ARG A 109 -4.44 -19.26 -3.53
C ARG A 109 -3.62 -18.28 -4.33
N ASP A 110 -3.77 -18.33 -5.64
CA ASP A 110 -3.03 -17.52 -6.59
C ASP A 110 -3.99 -17.04 -7.69
N LEU A 111 -3.84 -15.78 -8.07
CA LEU A 111 -4.63 -15.20 -9.15
C LEU A 111 -3.76 -14.33 -10.05
N LYS A 112 -3.78 -14.67 -11.35
CA LYS A 112 -3.05 -13.95 -12.39
C LYS A 112 -4.01 -13.22 -13.29
N ILE A 113 -3.65 -12.01 -13.69
CA ILE A 113 -4.44 -11.18 -14.60
C ILE A 113 -3.50 -10.62 -15.67
N ASP A 114 -3.71 -11.06 -16.91
CA ASP A 114 -3.08 -10.51 -18.10
C ASP A 114 -4.08 -9.62 -18.83
N ILE A 115 -3.70 -8.38 -19.14
CA ILE A 115 -4.57 -7.43 -19.85
C ILE A 115 -3.83 -6.65 -20.91
N THR A 116 -4.59 -6.08 -21.84
CA THR A 116 -4.17 -4.98 -22.69
C THR A 116 -4.93 -3.72 -22.30
N ASP A 117 -4.24 -2.63 -21.93
CA ASP A 117 -4.90 -1.38 -21.56
C ASP A 117 -5.40 -0.61 -22.80
N THR A 118 -6.17 0.45 -22.58
CA THR A 118 -6.71 1.30 -23.66
C THR A 118 -5.63 1.95 -24.55
N LEU A 119 -4.38 2.02 -24.07
CA LEU A 119 -3.25 2.54 -24.83
C LEU A 119 -2.50 1.43 -25.59
N GLY A 120 -3.00 0.18 -25.55
CA GLY A 120 -2.37 -0.99 -26.14
C GLY A 120 -1.23 -1.60 -25.30
N GLY A 121 -1.04 -1.10 -24.07
CA GLY A 121 -0.01 -1.60 -23.16
C GLY A 121 -0.42 -2.94 -22.54
N LYS A 122 0.41 -3.97 -22.72
CA LYS A 122 0.22 -5.25 -22.03
C LYS A 122 0.67 -5.16 -20.58
N ARG A 123 -0.12 -5.69 -19.66
CA ARG A 123 0.19 -5.71 -18.24
C ARG A 123 -0.13 -7.07 -17.65
N HIS A 124 0.63 -7.44 -16.63
CA HIS A 124 0.52 -8.68 -15.89
C HIS A 124 0.44 -8.36 -14.40
N PHE A 125 -0.45 -9.04 -13.69
CA PHE A 125 -0.67 -8.87 -12.25
C PHE A 125 -0.79 -10.22 -11.58
N ASP A 126 -0.14 -10.36 -10.43
CA ASP A 126 -0.24 -11.51 -9.54
C ASP A 126 -0.84 -11.05 -8.19
N TRP A 127 -1.78 -11.83 -7.65
CA TRP A 127 -2.45 -11.61 -6.37
C TRP A 127 -2.43 -12.88 -5.51
#